data_AF-A0A938MBF1-F1
#
_entry.id   AF-A0A938MBF1-F1
#
_cell.length_a   1.000
_cell.length_b   1.000
_cell.length_c   1.000
_cell.angle_alpha   90.00
_cell.angle_beta   90.00
_cell.angle_gamma   90.00
#
_symmetry.space_group_name_H-M   'P 1'
#
loop_
_entity.id
_entity.type
_entity.pdbx_description
1 polymer ?
#
loop_
_entity_poly.entity_id
_entity_poly.type
_entity_poly.pdbx_seq_one_letter_code
_entity_poly.pdbx_strand_id
1 'polypeptide(L)'
;GALKNQIGLLVGGTKCEVHLVAPRLCDFAEAVADINAGVRFHLGVADGIWGLEGGDSSKGWRKQSNLVAASTDLVALDTVCAHLMGFEPDEVLPTVAARERGLGCGTLSEIDVLGDSLESCRTPFARPGREMKRHPFIAKRIYRLRGRSLSPIALPDRCQKCRRCAELCPTRAIACDPYPRIDMAACIRCFACRENCPHGAMKLKCAWYLKPFYKRRAEGLALDALA
;
A
#
# COMPACT_ATOMS: atom_id res chain seq x y z
N GLY A 1 4.52 -3.31 -10.25
CA GLY A 1 5.01 -4.58 -9.71
C GLY A 1 4.25 -5.00 -8.48
N ALA A 2 4.29 -6.30 -8.21
CA ALA A 2 3.72 -6.98 -7.07
C ALA A 2 4.25 -6.44 -5.72
N LEU A 3 5.52 -6.02 -5.63
CA LEU A 3 6.09 -5.46 -4.40
C LEU A 3 5.34 -4.19 -3.96
N LYS A 4 5.15 -3.23 -4.88
CA LYS A 4 4.41 -1.99 -4.61
C LYS A 4 2.93 -2.23 -4.30
N ASN A 5 2.34 -3.29 -4.86
CA ASN A 5 0.93 -3.62 -4.59
C ASN A 5 0.68 -3.89 -3.10
N GLN A 6 1.70 -4.33 -2.35
CA GLN A 6 1.60 -4.58 -0.91
C GLN A 6 1.37 -3.32 -0.06
N ILE A 7 1.57 -2.12 -0.60
CA ILE A 7 1.10 -0.88 0.04
C ILE A 7 -0.42 -0.93 0.29
N GLY A 8 -1.16 -1.73 -0.49
CA GLY A 8 -2.59 -1.97 -0.29
C GLY A 8 -2.95 -2.61 1.04
N LEU A 9 -2.00 -3.27 1.72
CA LEU A 9 -2.19 -3.82 3.07
C LEU A 9 -2.32 -2.71 4.14
N LEU A 10 -1.83 -1.51 3.85
CA LEU A 10 -1.91 -0.38 4.77
C LEU A 10 -3.34 0.16 4.82
N VAL A 11 -3.92 0.15 6.02
CA VAL A 11 -5.32 0.50 6.22
C VAL A 11 -5.56 2.00 6.02
N GLY A 12 -6.63 2.33 5.28
CA GLY A 12 -7.16 3.69 5.20
C GLY A 12 -6.18 4.70 4.59
N GLY A 13 -5.84 5.73 5.38
CA GLY A 13 -5.00 6.84 4.96
C GLY A 13 -3.49 6.55 5.05
N THR A 14 -3.08 5.45 5.68
CA THR A 14 -1.66 5.14 5.94
C THR A 14 -0.85 4.96 4.66
N LYS A 15 -1.46 4.46 3.56
CA LYS A 15 -0.82 4.44 2.23
C LYS A 15 -0.39 5.83 1.73
N CYS A 16 -1.14 6.88 2.09
CA CYS A 16 -0.81 8.26 1.77
C CYS A 16 0.31 8.78 2.68
N GLU A 17 0.42 8.25 3.91
CA GLU A 17 1.49 8.60 4.85
C GLU A 17 2.85 8.07 4.40
N VAL A 18 2.90 6.92 3.72
CA VAL A 18 4.15 6.43 3.09
C VAL A 18 4.75 7.52 2.18
N HIS A 19 3.95 8.14 1.31
CA HIS A 19 4.40 9.24 0.45
C HIS A 19 4.80 10.52 1.21
N LEU A 20 4.38 10.67 2.47
CA LEU A 20 4.74 11.81 3.32
C LEU A 20 6.07 11.61 4.05
N VAL A 21 6.27 10.40 4.60
CA VAL A 21 7.47 10.04 5.38
C VAL A 21 8.64 9.65 4.48
N ALA A 22 8.34 9.11 3.30
CA ALA A 22 9.28 8.69 2.28
C ALA A 22 9.04 9.43 0.95
N PRO A 23 9.39 10.73 0.88
CA PRO A 23 9.07 11.58 -0.27
C PRO A 23 10.04 11.42 -1.45
N ARG A 24 11.26 10.90 -1.23
CA ARG A 24 12.21 10.59 -2.30
C ARG A 24 11.95 9.19 -2.83
N LEU A 25 12.28 8.94 -4.09
CA LEU A 25 12.08 7.61 -4.70
C LEU A 25 12.83 6.51 -3.95
N CYS A 26 14.08 6.75 -3.54
CA CYS A 26 14.86 5.79 -2.77
C CYS A 26 14.19 5.50 -1.41
N ASP A 27 13.77 6.52 -0.67
CA ASP A 27 13.06 6.33 0.60
C ASP A 27 11.77 5.53 0.40
N PHE A 28 11.05 5.81 -0.68
CA PHE A 28 9.80 5.12 -0.99
C PHE A 28 10.04 3.65 -1.35
N ALA A 29 11.13 3.36 -2.06
CA ALA A 29 11.57 1.99 -2.34
C ALA A 29 11.90 1.23 -1.05
N GLU A 30 12.63 1.84 -0.13
CA GLU A 30 12.91 1.26 1.19
C GLU A 30 11.62 0.99 1.97
N ALA A 31 10.67 1.92 1.97
CA ALA A 31 9.38 1.73 2.64
C ALA A 31 8.56 0.59 2.01
N VAL A 32 8.64 0.38 0.69
CA VAL A 32 8.03 -0.78 0.03
C VAL A 32 8.72 -2.07 0.48
N ALA A 33 10.05 -2.09 0.56
CA ALA A 33 10.80 -3.24 1.06
C ALA A 33 10.47 -3.56 2.53
N ASP A 34 10.31 -2.55 3.39
CA ASP A 34 9.87 -2.72 4.79
C ASP A 34 8.53 -3.46 4.89
N ILE A 35 7.56 -3.08 4.05
CA ILE A 35 6.24 -3.73 4.01
C ILE A 35 6.36 -5.20 3.58
N ASN A 36 7.17 -5.48 2.55
CA ASN A 36 7.37 -6.83 2.04
C ASN A 36 8.21 -7.70 3.01
N ALA A 37 9.06 -7.11 3.84
CA ALA A 37 9.77 -7.83 4.90
C ALA A 37 8.82 -8.27 6.04
N GLY A 38 7.79 -7.47 6.33
CA GLY A 38 6.83 -7.75 7.39
C GLY A 38 5.74 -8.76 7.03
N VAL A 39 5.43 -8.95 5.73
CA VAL A 39 4.36 -9.84 5.27
C VAL A 39 4.87 -10.73 4.14
N ARG A 40 4.88 -12.04 4.38
CA ARG A 40 5.20 -13.04 3.35
C ARG A 40 3.97 -13.36 2.48
N PHE A 41 4.19 -13.40 1.18
CA PHE A 41 3.21 -13.84 0.19
C PHE A 41 3.59 -15.21 -0.36
N HIS A 42 2.59 -16.06 -0.57
CA HIS A 42 2.78 -17.40 -1.13
C HIS A 42 2.74 -17.40 -2.65
N LEU A 43 2.02 -16.44 -3.26
CA LEU A 43 1.87 -16.33 -4.71
C LEU A 43 1.55 -14.88 -5.09
N GLY A 44 2.30 -14.33 -6.04
CA GLY A 44 1.97 -13.11 -6.76
C GLY A 44 1.54 -13.42 -8.18
N VAL A 45 0.52 -12.73 -8.66
CA VAL A 45 0.09 -12.77 -10.07
C VAL A 45 0.10 -11.35 -10.61
N ALA A 46 0.82 -11.15 -11.71
CA ALA A 46 0.86 -9.91 -12.47
C ALA A 46 0.01 -10.06 -13.73
N ASP A 47 -1.13 -9.38 -13.76
CA ASP A 47 -1.91 -9.17 -14.98
C ASP A 47 -1.26 -8.03 -15.79
N GLY A 48 -0.65 -8.41 -16.90
CA GLY A 48 -0.05 -7.53 -17.88
C GLY A 48 -0.72 -7.66 -19.25
N ILE A 49 -2.03 -7.94 -19.33
CA ILE A 49 -2.74 -7.91 -20.61
C ILE A 49 -2.62 -6.49 -21.19
N TRP A 50 -2.91 -5.50 -20.33
CA TRP A 50 -2.73 -4.08 -20.60
C TRP A 50 -1.82 -3.45 -19.56
N GLY A 51 -0.75 -2.82 -20.03
CA GLY A 51 0.12 -1.98 -19.22
C GLY A 51 -0.07 -0.49 -19.52
N LEU A 52 0.62 0.34 -18.73
CA LEU A 52 0.69 1.79 -18.91
C LEU A 52 2.14 2.18 -19.21
N GLU A 53 2.37 2.87 -20.32
CA GLU A 53 3.70 3.36 -20.71
C GLU A 53 3.74 4.88 -20.80
N GLY A 54 4.92 5.46 -20.57
CA GLY A 54 5.10 6.91 -20.59
C GLY A 54 4.29 7.65 -19.53
N GLY A 55 4.35 8.99 -19.58
CA GLY A 55 3.59 9.86 -18.68
C GLY A 55 3.89 9.64 -17.19
N ASP A 56 2.96 10.08 -16.33
CA ASP A 56 2.98 9.78 -14.90
C ASP A 56 2.06 8.58 -14.57
N SER A 57 2.15 8.07 -13.35
CA SER A 57 1.33 6.96 -12.79
C SER A 57 -0.19 6.99 -13.04
N SER A 58 -0.74 8.11 -13.52
CA SER A 58 -2.16 8.33 -13.83
C SER A 58 -2.42 8.88 -15.24
N LYS A 59 -1.38 9.21 -16.00
CA LYS A 59 -1.46 9.94 -17.28
C LYS A 59 -0.68 9.28 -18.43
N GLY A 60 -0.23 8.04 -18.25
CA GLY A 60 0.42 7.29 -19.33
C GLY A 60 -0.56 6.82 -20.41
N TRP A 61 -0.01 6.20 -21.45
CA TRP A 61 -0.76 5.60 -22.55
C TRP A 61 -0.89 4.09 -22.36
N ARG A 62 -2.02 3.53 -22.79
CA ARG A 62 -2.23 2.09 -22.74
C ARG A 62 -1.32 1.41 -23.75
N LYS A 63 -0.62 0.37 -23.31
CA LYS A 63 0.16 -0.52 -24.16
C LYS A 63 -0.31 -1.94 -23.94
N GLN A 64 -0.58 -2.68 -25.01
CA GLN A 64 -0.94 -4.08 -24.91
C GLN A 64 0.34 -4.92 -24.81
N SER A 65 0.40 -5.81 -23.83
CA SER A 65 1.51 -6.77 -23.67
C SER A 65 1.04 -8.23 -23.63
N ASN A 66 -0.28 -8.48 -23.43
CA ASN A 66 -0.88 -9.82 -23.47
C ASN A 66 -0.15 -10.85 -22.58
N LEU A 67 0.35 -10.41 -21.44
CA LEU A 67 1.17 -11.24 -20.56
C LEU A 67 0.47 -11.45 -19.23
N VAL A 68 0.53 -12.68 -18.72
CA VAL A 68 0.23 -12.99 -17.33
C VAL A 68 1.45 -13.69 -16.77
N ALA A 69 1.99 -13.18 -15.66
CA ALA A 69 3.10 -13.81 -14.96
C ALA A 69 2.71 -14.12 -13.53
N ALA A 70 3.26 -15.20 -12.99
CA ALA A 70 3.05 -15.58 -11.60
C ALA A 70 4.34 -16.12 -11.00
N SER A 71 4.53 -15.91 -9.70
CA SER A 71 5.67 -16.44 -8.97
C SER A 71 5.36 -16.53 -7.48
N THR A 72 6.02 -17.47 -6.80
CA THR A 72 6.06 -17.54 -5.33
C THR A 72 7.06 -16.55 -4.73
N ASP A 73 7.92 -15.94 -5.55
CA ASP A 73 8.84 -14.87 -5.18
C ASP A 73 8.44 -13.56 -5.87
N LEU A 74 8.03 -12.56 -5.07
CA LEU A 74 7.58 -11.27 -5.58
C LEU A 74 8.71 -10.42 -6.17
N VAL A 75 9.94 -10.57 -5.68
CA VAL A 75 11.11 -9.88 -6.23
C VAL A 75 11.45 -10.48 -7.59
N ALA A 76 11.40 -11.80 -7.71
CA ALA A 76 11.62 -12.47 -8.99
C ALA A 76 10.54 -12.10 -10.02
N LEU A 77 9.27 -12.05 -9.60
CA LEU A 77 8.16 -11.61 -10.46
C LEU A 77 8.38 -10.20 -11.01
N ASP A 78 8.70 -9.25 -10.14
CA ASP A 78 8.94 -7.87 -10.55
C ASP A 78 10.21 -7.72 -11.41
N THR A 79 11.25 -8.52 -11.14
CA THR A 79 12.47 -8.59 -11.95
C THR A 79 12.18 -9.05 -13.38
N VAL A 80 11.45 -10.16 -13.53
CA VAL A 80 11.08 -10.69 -14.85
C VAL A 80 10.18 -9.70 -15.58
N CYS A 81 9.15 -9.16 -14.94
CA CYS A 81 8.28 -8.16 -15.56
C CYS A 81 9.06 -6.91 -15.99
N ALA A 82 10.00 -6.41 -15.17
CA ALA A 82 10.82 -5.26 -15.53
C ALA A 82 11.68 -5.53 -16.78
N HIS A 83 12.32 -6.71 -16.84
CA HIS A 83 13.11 -7.12 -18.00
C HIS A 83 12.27 -7.22 -19.27
N LEU A 84 11.09 -7.84 -19.19
CA LEU A 84 10.16 -7.97 -20.31
C LEU A 84 9.67 -6.61 -20.81
N MET A 85 9.46 -5.66 -19.88
CA MET A 85 9.13 -4.27 -20.19
C MET A 85 10.33 -3.46 -20.70
N GLY A 86 11.53 -4.06 -20.75
CA GLY A 86 12.76 -3.45 -21.24
C GLY A 86 13.40 -2.46 -20.29
N PHE A 87 13.17 -2.58 -18.97
CA PHE A 87 13.86 -1.82 -17.93
C PHE A 87 15.12 -2.56 -17.48
N GLU A 88 16.15 -1.79 -17.12
CA GLU A 88 17.35 -2.33 -16.49
C GLU A 88 17.10 -2.66 -15.01
N PRO A 89 17.83 -3.63 -14.42
CA PRO A 89 17.61 -4.08 -13.05
C PRO A 89 17.67 -2.97 -11.98
N ASP A 90 18.47 -1.93 -12.22
CA ASP A 90 18.68 -0.79 -11.33
C ASP A 90 17.66 0.34 -11.52
N GLU A 91 16.86 0.34 -12.59
CA GLU A 91 15.82 1.34 -12.82
C GLU A 91 14.60 1.14 -11.88
N VAL A 92 14.37 -0.09 -11.40
CA VAL A 92 13.20 -0.44 -10.57
C VAL A 92 13.58 -0.49 -9.09
N LEU A 93 13.71 0.69 -8.49
CA LEU A 93 14.22 0.87 -7.12
C LEU A 93 13.56 -0.01 -6.04
N PRO A 94 12.23 -0.24 -6.00
CA PRO A 94 11.65 -1.14 -5.00
C PRO A 94 12.17 -2.59 -5.10
N THR A 95 12.43 -3.06 -6.33
CA THR A 95 13.01 -4.38 -6.58
C THR A 95 14.47 -4.43 -6.14
N VAL A 96 15.24 -3.37 -6.41
CA VAL A 96 16.63 -3.22 -5.93
C VAL A 96 16.69 -3.27 -4.41
N ALA A 97 15.91 -2.44 -3.72
CA ALA A 97 15.88 -2.40 -2.25
C ALA A 97 15.49 -3.76 -1.64
N ALA A 98 14.48 -4.44 -2.22
CA ALA A 98 14.06 -5.75 -1.76
C ALA A 98 15.13 -6.83 -1.98
N ARG A 99 15.82 -6.82 -3.13
CA ARG A 99 16.94 -7.71 -3.44
C ARG A 99 18.10 -7.51 -2.46
N GLU A 100 18.51 -6.27 -2.23
CA GLU A 100 19.63 -5.93 -1.33
C GLU A 100 19.37 -6.36 0.12
N ARG A 101 18.10 -6.46 0.51
CA ARG A 101 17.65 -6.97 1.82
C ARG A 101 17.41 -8.48 1.84
N GLY A 102 17.68 -9.20 0.75
CA GLY A 102 17.50 -10.64 0.65
C GLY A 102 16.04 -11.10 0.72
N LEU A 103 15.08 -10.25 0.31
CA LEU A 103 13.65 -10.57 0.35
C LEU A 103 13.20 -11.48 -0.81
N GLY A 104 14.05 -11.66 -1.81
CA GLY A 104 13.83 -12.50 -2.99
C GLY A 104 14.92 -12.30 -4.04
N CYS A 105 14.82 -13.04 -5.14
CA CYS A 105 15.81 -13.01 -6.21
C CYS A 105 15.57 -11.83 -7.16
N GLY A 106 16.56 -10.95 -7.26
CA GLY A 106 16.56 -9.81 -8.18
C GLY A 106 17.58 -9.91 -9.32
N THR A 107 18.06 -11.13 -9.60
CA THR A 107 19.07 -11.41 -10.62
C THR A 107 18.46 -12.33 -11.67
N LEU A 108 18.27 -11.85 -12.90
CA LEU A 108 17.52 -12.58 -13.93
C LEU A 108 18.09 -13.98 -14.23
N SER A 109 19.42 -14.13 -14.25
CA SER A 109 20.09 -15.41 -14.52
C SER A 109 19.91 -16.47 -13.43
N GLU A 110 19.43 -16.06 -12.24
CA GLU A 110 19.18 -16.96 -11.11
C GLU A 110 17.68 -17.34 -10.99
N ILE A 111 16.84 -16.82 -11.88
CA ILE A 111 15.40 -17.06 -11.88
C ILE A 111 15.07 -18.14 -12.91
N ASP A 112 14.48 -19.24 -12.45
CA ASP A 112 13.94 -20.29 -13.32
C ASP A 112 12.59 -19.83 -13.91
N VAL A 113 12.57 -19.58 -15.22
CA VAL A 113 11.39 -19.09 -15.94
C VAL A 113 10.73 -20.27 -16.66
N LEU A 114 9.51 -20.58 -16.26
CA LEU A 114 8.69 -21.63 -16.87
C LEU A 114 7.68 -21.03 -17.84
N GLY A 115 7.40 -21.75 -18.94
CA GLY A 115 6.42 -21.35 -19.95
C GLY A 115 7.08 -20.70 -21.17
N ASP A 116 6.52 -19.58 -21.62
CA ASP A 116 6.97 -18.87 -22.81
C ASP A 116 8.38 -18.26 -22.61
N SER A 117 9.16 -18.18 -23.69
CA SER A 117 10.50 -17.62 -23.60
C SER A 117 10.47 -16.11 -23.36
N LEU A 118 11.44 -15.61 -22.58
CA LEU A 118 11.56 -14.18 -22.28
C LEU A 118 11.63 -13.31 -23.55
N GLU A 119 12.32 -13.81 -24.58
CA GLU A 119 12.45 -13.14 -25.87
C GLU A 119 11.09 -12.98 -26.58
N SER A 120 10.26 -14.03 -26.56
CA SER A 120 8.94 -14.03 -27.19
C SER A 120 7.95 -13.12 -26.49
N CYS A 121 8.09 -12.97 -25.17
CA CYS A 121 7.23 -12.13 -24.34
C CYS A 121 7.70 -10.68 -24.24
N ARG A 122 8.90 -10.35 -24.72
CA ARG A 122 9.51 -9.04 -24.50
C ARG A 122 8.73 -7.96 -25.25
N THR A 123 8.17 -7.04 -24.47
CA THR A 123 7.39 -5.91 -24.98
C THR A 123 7.93 -4.64 -24.35
N PRO A 124 8.88 -3.91 -24.98
CA PRO A 124 9.50 -2.74 -24.37
C PRO A 124 8.51 -1.58 -24.14
N PHE A 125 8.54 -0.98 -22.95
CA PHE A 125 7.70 0.16 -22.56
C PHE A 125 8.50 1.46 -22.62
N ALA A 126 7.80 2.54 -22.99
CA ALA A 126 8.28 3.89 -22.78
C ALA A 126 8.40 4.18 -21.27
N ARG A 127 9.55 4.74 -20.88
CA ARG A 127 9.84 5.06 -19.48
C ARG A 127 8.87 6.13 -18.98
N PRO A 128 8.48 6.11 -17.70
CA PRO A 128 7.69 7.20 -17.13
C PRO A 128 8.45 8.52 -17.25
N GLY A 129 7.72 9.62 -17.43
CA GLY A 129 8.32 10.95 -17.47
C GLY A 129 9.05 11.26 -16.17
N ARG A 130 10.23 11.90 -16.25
CA ARG A 130 11.04 12.31 -15.08
C ARG A 130 10.39 13.40 -14.24
N GLU A 131 9.24 13.92 -14.64
CA GLU A 131 8.40 14.76 -13.79
C GLU A 131 7.76 13.92 -12.69
N MET A 132 8.59 13.55 -11.72
CA MET A 132 8.09 13.21 -10.41
C MET A 132 7.21 14.38 -9.99
N LYS A 133 5.93 14.13 -9.68
CA LYS A 133 5.05 15.14 -9.12
C LYS A 133 5.79 15.72 -7.92
N ARG A 134 6.43 16.89 -8.08
CA ARG A 134 6.91 17.69 -6.96
C ARG A 134 5.64 17.91 -6.18
N HIS A 135 5.46 17.17 -5.10
CA HIS A 135 4.31 17.42 -4.26
C HIS A 135 4.54 18.83 -3.73
N PRO A 136 3.76 19.84 -4.18
CA PRO A 136 3.92 21.18 -3.63
C PRO A 136 3.83 21.07 -2.11
N PHE A 137 4.40 22.00 -1.35
CA PHE A 137 4.23 22.02 0.11
C PHE A 137 2.74 21.86 0.52
N ILE A 138 1.83 22.33 -0.33
CA ILE A 138 0.38 22.14 -0.24
C ILE A 138 -0.05 20.67 -0.32
N ALA A 139 0.56 19.87 -1.20
CA ALA A 139 0.30 18.44 -1.27
C ALA A 139 0.68 17.74 0.05
N LYS A 140 1.80 18.07 0.70
CA LYS A 140 2.06 17.53 2.07
C LYS A 140 0.91 17.82 3.03
N ARG A 141 0.31 19.01 2.96
CA ARG A 141 -0.84 19.41 3.78
C ARG A 141 -2.11 18.64 3.38
N ILE A 142 -2.37 18.45 2.08
CA ILE A 142 -3.49 17.64 1.56
C ILE A 142 -3.32 16.16 1.91
N TYR A 143 -2.14 15.58 1.75
CA TYR A 143 -1.84 14.20 2.11
C TYR A 143 -1.85 14.01 3.63
N ARG A 144 -1.43 14.99 4.44
CA ARG A 144 -1.62 14.96 5.90
C ARG A 144 -3.10 14.98 6.27
N LEU A 145 -3.88 15.85 5.64
CA LEU A 145 -5.33 15.91 5.84
C LEU A 145 -6.00 14.59 5.42
N ARG A 146 -5.65 14.05 4.24
CA ARG A 146 -6.18 12.80 3.67
C ARG A 146 -5.72 11.55 4.41
N GLY A 147 -4.47 11.48 4.84
CA GLY A 147 -3.89 10.37 5.61
C GLY A 147 -4.46 10.28 7.02
N ARG A 148 -4.76 11.44 7.62
CA ARG A 148 -5.37 11.56 8.95
C ARG A 148 -6.90 11.76 8.91
N SER A 149 -7.53 11.53 7.76
CA SER A 149 -8.96 11.76 7.55
C SER A 149 -9.86 10.77 8.28
N LEU A 150 -9.31 9.63 8.71
CA LEU A 150 -10.01 8.62 9.49
C LEU A 150 -9.47 8.64 10.91
N SER A 151 -10.38 8.75 11.87
CA SER A 151 -10.09 8.66 13.29
C SER A 151 -10.90 7.53 13.90
N PRO A 152 -10.29 6.67 14.74
CA PRO A 152 -11.06 5.74 15.53
C PRO A 152 -11.93 6.50 16.54
N ILE A 153 -13.16 6.06 16.74
CA ILE A 153 -14.07 6.55 17.77
C ILE A 153 -14.65 5.35 18.52
N ALA A 154 -14.88 5.51 19.81
CA ALA A 154 -15.62 4.54 20.62
C ALA A 154 -17.10 4.95 20.66
N LEU A 155 -17.99 3.98 20.47
CA LEU A 155 -19.43 4.09 20.63
C LEU A 155 -19.81 3.55 22.03
N PRO A 156 -20.11 4.42 23.01
CA PRO A 156 -20.35 3.99 24.40
C PRO A 156 -21.53 3.02 24.53
N ASP A 157 -22.56 3.18 23.72
CA ASP A 157 -23.76 2.32 23.64
C ASP A 157 -23.44 0.87 23.25
N ARG A 158 -22.30 0.63 22.59
CA ARG A 158 -21.85 -0.70 22.16
C ARG A 158 -20.68 -1.24 22.97
N CYS A 159 -20.07 -0.41 23.83
CA CYS A 159 -18.84 -0.75 24.52
C CYS A 159 -19.11 -1.51 25.83
N GLN A 160 -18.65 -2.75 25.92
CA GLN A 160 -18.71 -3.57 27.14
C GLN A 160 -17.55 -3.34 28.12
N LYS A 161 -16.78 -2.26 27.95
CA LYS A 161 -15.68 -1.85 28.85
C LYS A 161 -14.59 -2.92 29.06
N CYS A 162 -14.40 -3.83 28.10
CA CYS A 162 -13.43 -4.92 28.16
C CYS A 162 -11.95 -4.50 28.04
N ARG A 163 -11.67 -3.22 27.76
CA ARG A 163 -10.31 -2.62 27.67
C ARG A 163 -9.37 -3.17 26.58
N ARG A 164 -9.79 -4.18 25.81
CA ARG A 164 -9.05 -4.79 24.68
C ARG A 164 -8.40 -3.77 23.74
N CYS A 165 -9.11 -2.67 23.42
CA CYS A 165 -8.59 -1.62 22.55
C CYS A 165 -7.34 -0.92 23.13
N ALA A 166 -7.32 -0.70 24.45
CA ALA A 166 -6.19 -0.08 25.13
C ALA A 166 -5.01 -1.05 25.27
N GLU A 167 -5.28 -2.33 25.54
CA GLU A 167 -4.26 -3.39 25.61
C GLU A 167 -3.48 -3.55 24.30
N LEU A 168 -4.18 -3.47 23.16
CA LEU A 168 -3.58 -3.61 21.83
C LEU A 168 -2.90 -2.34 21.32
N CYS A 169 -3.03 -1.20 22.01
CA CYS A 169 -2.55 0.07 21.48
C CYS A 169 -1.02 0.18 21.60
N PRO A 170 -0.25 0.14 20.49
CA PRO A 170 1.22 0.11 20.57
C PRO A 170 1.80 1.42 21.12
N THR A 171 1.09 2.54 20.97
CA THR A 171 1.51 3.85 21.47
C THR A 171 0.84 4.25 22.79
N ARG A 172 0.07 3.34 23.40
CA ARG A 172 -0.68 3.60 24.65
C ARG A 172 -1.59 4.84 24.57
N ALA A 173 -2.08 5.17 23.39
CA ALA A 173 -2.90 6.35 23.13
C ALA A 173 -4.36 6.23 23.63
N ILE A 174 -4.74 5.15 24.32
CA ILE A 174 -6.13 4.90 24.72
C ILE A 174 -6.21 4.75 26.23
N ALA A 175 -6.96 5.65 26.88
CA ALA A 175 -7.33 5.54 28.29
C ALA A 175 -8.78 5.02 28.41
N CYS A 176 -9.06 4.15 29.38
CA CYS A 176 -10.40 3.58 29.59
C CYS A 176 -10.94 3.96 30.97
N ASP A 177 -11.89 4.91 31.00
CA ASP A 177 -12.52 5.39 32.24
C ASP A 177 -13.86 6.15 31.97
N PRO A 178 -15.03 5.54 32.17
CA PRO A 178 -15.28 4.10 32.09
C PRO A 178 -15.18 3.59 30.64
N TYR A 179 -15.28 4.49 29.65
CA TYR A 179 -15.22 4.18 28.21
C TYR A 179 -13.87 4.57 27.60
N PRO A 180 -13.49 3.99 26.45
CA PRO A 180 -12.25 4.34 25.76
C PRO A 180 -12.25 5.80 25.28
N ARG A 181 -11.22 6.55 25.68
CA ARG A 181 -10.86 7.88 25.18
C ARG A 181 -9.51 7.77 24.47
N ILE A 182 -9.45 8.26 23.24
CA ILE A 182 -8.26 8.15 22.38
C ILE A 182 -7.58 9.51 22.29
N ASP A 183 -6.32 9.57 22.70
CA ASP A 183 -5.44 10.69 22.42
C ASP A 183 -5.02 10.67 20.96
N MET A 184 -5.59 11.58 20.17
CA MET A 184 -5.34 11.67 18.73
C MET A 184 -3.97 12.26 18.38
N ALA A 185 -3.25 12.86 19.34
CA ALA A 185 -1.88 13.30 19.18
C ALA A 185 -0.91 12.10 19.26
N ALA A 186 -1.14 11.18 20.21
CA ALA A 186 -0.37 9.94 20.36
C ALA A 186 -0.82 8.81 19.41
N CYS A 187 -2.02 8.89 18.85
CA CYS A 187 -2.57 7.85 17.96
C CYS A 187 -1.91 7.88 16.57
N ILE A 188 -1.26 6.77 16.21
CA ILE A 188 -0.67 6.53 14.89
C ILE A 188 -1.68 6.04 13.84
N ARG A 189 -2.97 5.94 14.19
CA ARG A 189 -4.06 5.53 13.28
C ARG A 189 -3.81 4.17 12.60
N CYS A 190 -3.22 3.22 13.32
CA CYS A 190 -3.09 1.83 12.84
C CYS A 190 -4.43 1.07 12.80
N PHE A 191 -5.47 1.60 13.47
CA PHE A 191 -6.81 1.04 13.57
C PHE A 191 -6.92 -0.38 14.18
N ALA A 192 -5.86 -0.89 14.82
CA ALA A 192 -5.88 -2.17 15.54
C ALA A 192 -7.03 -2.25 16.56
N CYS A 193 -7.36 -1.13 17.21
CA CYS A 193 -8.49 -1.02 18.15
C CYS A 193 -9.86 -1.25 17.48
N ARG A 194 -10.03 -0.89 16.20
CA ARG A 194 -11.24 -1.16 15.42
C ARG A 194 -11.33 -2.63 15.06
N GLU A 195 -10.28 -3.15 14.42
CA GLU A 195 -10.25 -4.52 13.89
C GLU A 195 -10.41 -5.58 14.99
N ASN A 196 -9.93 -5.29 16.21
CA ASN A 196 -9.94 -6.23 17.33
C ASN A 196 -11.01 -5.92 18.38
N CYS A 197 -12.00 -5.08 18.08
CA CYS A 197 -13.09 -4.83 19.03
C CYS A 197 -14.15 -5.95 18.92
N PRO A 198 -14.28 -6.85 19.92
CA PRO A 198 -15.22 -7.98 19.85
C PRO A 198 -16.70 -7.56 19.88
N HIS A 199 -16.97 -6.30 20.26
CA HIS A 199 -18.32 -5.76 20.38
C HIS A 199 -18.67 -4.77 19.26
N GLY A 200 -17.76 -4.56 18.30
CA GLY A 200 -17.95 -3.58 17.22
C GLY A 200 -18.14 -2.14 17.73
N ALA A 201 -17.69 -1.83 18.95
CA ALA A 201 -17.81 -0.52 19.58
C ALA A 201 -16.82 0.51 19.03
N MET A 202 -15.74 0.05 18.39
CA MET A 202 -14.74 0.91 17.77
C MET A 202 -15.08 1.11 16.29
N LYS A 203 -15.36 2.34 15.88
CA LYS A 203 -15.73 2.73 14.51
C LYS A 203 -14.74 3.74 13.93
N LEU A 204 -14.79 3.94 12.62
CA LEU A 204 -14.02 5.01 11.97
C LEU A 204 -14.94 6.19 11.66
N LYS A 205 -14.48 7.38 12.02
CA LYS A 205 -15.11 8.66 11.69
C LYS A 205 -14.24 9.41 10.71
N CYS A 206 -14.85 10.03 9.71
CA CYS A 206 -14.21 11.02 8.85
C CYS A 206 -14.99 12.34 8.83
N ALA A 207 -14.38 13.39 8.28
CA ALA A 207 -15.10 14.63 8.00
C ALA A 207 -16.26 14.37 7.03
N TRP A 208 -17.38 15.09 7.21
CA TRP A 208 -18.61 14.87 6.44
C TRP A 208 -18.39 14.96 4.92
N TYR A 209 -17.55 15.89 4.46
CA TYR A 209 -17.24 16.09 3.04
C TYR A 209 -16.39 14.96 2.44
N LEU A 210 -15.78 14.11 3.26
CA LEU A 210 -15.03 12.93 2.82
C LEU A 210 -15.88 11.65 2.81
N LYS A 211 -17.08 11.65 3.42
CA LYS A 211 -17.98 10.49 3.42
C LYS A 211 -18.24 9.96 2.00
N PRO A 212 -18.52 10.78 0.97
CA PRO A 212 -18.72 10.28 -0.40
C PRO A 212 -17.48 9.61 -1.00
N PHE A 213 -16.28 10.09 -0.67
CA PHE A 213 -15.02 9.53 -1.16
C PHE A 213 -14.76 8.13 -0.61
N TYR A 214 -15.02 7.93 0.69
CA TYR A 214 -14.88 6.62 1.32
C TYR A 214 -16.03 5.68 0.96
N LYS A 215 -17.26 6.21 0.82
CA LYS A 215 -18.43 5.43 0.34
C LYS A 215 -18.15 4.79 -1.01
N ARG A 216 -17.64 5.56 -1.99
CA ARG A 216 -17.23 5.03 -3.31
C ARG A 216 -16.16 3.94 -3.25
N ARG A 217 -15.21 4.05 -2.32
CA ARG A 217 -14.16 3.02 -2.14
C ARG A 217 -14.66 1.76 -1.44
N ALA A 218 -15.79 1.86 -0.76
CA ALA A 218 -16.44 0.78 -0.08
C ALA A 218 -17.74 0.35 -0.79
N GLU A 219 -18.00 0.82 -2.01
CA GLU A 219 -19.05 0.26 -2.87
C GLU A 219 -18.72 -1.22 -3.09
N GLY A 220 -19.63 -2.10 -2.66
CA GLY A 220 -19.42 -3.56 -2.62
C GLY A 220 -18.92 -4.12 -1.27
N LEU A 221 -18.59 -3.27 -0.30
CA LEU A 221 -18.28 -3.64 1.09
C LEU A 221 -19.42 -3.16 2.00
N ALA A 222 -19.85 -3.99 2.96
CA ALA A 222 -20.88 -3.58 3.93
C ALA A 222 -20.42 -2.35 4.72
N LEU A 223 -21.09 -1.22 4.46
CA LEU A 223 -20.68 0.11 4.95
C LEU A 223 -21.25 0.46 6.32
N ASP A 224 -22.03 -0.44 6.90
CA ASP A 224 -22.64 -0.39 8.24
C ASP A 224 -21.59 -0.27 9.38
N ALA A 225 -20.31 -0.35 8.99
CA ALA A 225 -19.12 -0.19 9.82
C ALA A 225 -18.49 1.23 9.84
N LEU A 226 -18.99 2.18 9.04
CA LEU A 226 -18.59 3.59 9.11
C LEU A 226 -19.69 4.39 9.83
N ALA A 227 -19.35 4.96 10.99
CA ALA A 227 -20.23 5.87 11.73
C ALA A 227 -19.96 7.33 11.33
#